data_AF-A0A4W5KMR4-F1
#
_entry.id   AF-A0A4W5KMR4-F1
#
_cell.length_a   1.000
_cell.length_b   1.000
_cell.length_c   1.000
_cell.angle_alpha   90.00
_cell.angle_beta   90.00
_cell.angle_gamma   90.00
#
_symmetry.space_group_name_H-M   'P 1'
#
loop_
_entity.id
_entity.type
_entity.pdbx_description
1 polymer ?
#
loop_
_entity_poly.entity_id
_entity_poly.type
_entity_poly.pdbx_seq_one_letter_code
_entity_poly.pdbx_strand_id
1 'polypeptide(L)'
;MLHGTQLYLEVPSSCLPIVYSPVYNITFMGLEKLHPFDSGKWGKVIHFLKEEKLISDRSIVEAREATEEDLLVVHTKRYLNRLKKMMSWCTCGCISRPTFKLSASLLDIMGKSKDISQDLRKKIVDLHKSGSSLGAISKCLKVPRSSVQTIVRKYKHHGTTQPSYRSGRRCVLSPRDERTLVRKVQINPRTTAKDLVKMLEETGTKVTISTVKRVLYQHNLKGRSARKKPLLQNRHKKARLWYN
;
A
#
# COMPACT_ATOMS: atom_id res chain seq x y z
N MET A 1 -1.37 -32.76 -31.65
CA MET A 1 -2.83 -32.74 -31.89
C MET A 1 -3.34 -31.37 -31.48
N LEU A 2 -4.09 -30.70 -32.34
CA LEU A 2 -4.75 -29.44 -32.00
C LEU A 2 -5.83 -29.77 -30.95
N HIS A 3 -5.62 -29.32 -29.72
CA HIS A 3 -6.60 -29.47 -28.66
C HIS A 3 -7.80 -28.54 -28.98
N GLY A 4 -8.98 -29.11 -29.14
CA GLY A 4 -10.21 -28.37 -29.44
C GLY A 4 -10.77 -27.75 -28.17
N THR A 5 -10.39 -26.50 -27.88
CA THR A 5 -10.84 -25.79 -26.68
C THR A 5 -12.24 -25.18 -26.87
N GLN A 6 -13.12 -25.33 -25.88
CA GLN A 6 -14.44 -24.69 -25.86
C GLN A 6 -14.45 -23.39 -25.02
N LEU A 7 -13.28 -22.95 -24.57
CA LEU A 7 -13.10 -21.76 -23.73
C LEU A 7 -13.28 -20.45 -24.51
N TYR A 8 -12.96 -20.46 -25.80
CA TYR A 8 -13.09 -19.30 -26.66
C TYR A 8 -14.47 -19.32 -27.31
N LEU A 9 -15.36 -18.45 -26.82
CA LEU A 9 -16.69 -18.25 -27.38
C LEU A 9 -16.70 -16.94 -28.16
N GLU A 10 -17.46 -16.91 -29.25
CA GLU A 10 -17.80 -15.65 -29.90
C GLU A 10 -18.71 -14.84 -28.98
N VAL A 11 -18.21 -13.71 -28.50
CA VAL A 11 -18.96 -12.80 -27.64
C VAL A 11 -19.78 -11.86 -28.52
N PRO A 12 -21.11 -11.77 -28.34
CA PRO A 12 -21.93 -10.82 -29.09
C PRO A 12 -21.45 -9.38 -28.89
N SER A 13 -21.53 -8.56 -29.94
CA SER A 13 -21.14 -7.14 -29.88
C SER A 13 -21.94 -6.30 -28.88
N SER A 14 -23.09 -6.79 -28.43
CA SER A 14 -23.92 -6.19 -27.39
C SER A 14 -23.40 -6.42 -25.96
N CYS A 15 -22.44 -7.34 -25.77
CA CYS A 15 -21.89 -7.66 -24.47
C CYS A 15 -20.66 -6.79 -24.17
N LEU A 16 -20.55 -6.32 -22.93
CA LEU A 16 -19.36 -5.63 -22.46
C LEU A 16 -18.26 -6.65 -22.17
N PRO A 17 -16.97 -6.27 -22.27
CA PRO A 17 -15.85 -7.13 -21.92
C PRO A 17 -15.71 -7.26 -20.39
N ILE A 18 -16.79 -7.64 -19.71
CA ILE A 18 -16.86 -7.80 -18.26
C ILE A 18 -17.25 -9.25 -17.99
N VAL A 19 -16.32 -9.98 -17.40
CA VAL A 19 -16.51 -11.40 -17.06
C VAL A 19 -16.91 -11.52 -15.60
N TYR A 20 -18.08 -12.08 -15.33
CA TYR A 20 -18.56 -12.28 -13.97
C TYR A 20 -19.53 -13.46 -13.90
N SER A 21 -19.41 -14.25 -12.83
CA SER A 21 -20.37 -15.29 -12.46
C SER A 21 -20.70 -15.15 -10.97
N PRO A 22 -21.98 -15.32 -10.56
CA PRO A 22 -22.36 -15.23 -9.15
C PRO A 22 -21.66 -16.26 -8.27
N VAL A 23 -21.21 -17.38 -8.85
CA VAL A 23 -20.47 -18.47 -8.17
C VAL A 23 -19.13 -18.00 -7.57
N TYR A 24 -18.56 -16.89 -8.06
CA TYR A 24 -17.36 -16.30 -7.49
C TYR A 24 -17.56 -15.74 -6.07
N ASN A 25 -18.81 -15.44 -5.67
CA ASN A 25 -19.08 -14.91 -4.34
C ASN A 25 -19.10 -16.04 -3.32
N ILE A 26 -18.03 -16.16 -2.56
CA ILE A 26 -17.93 -17.14 -1.48
C ILE A 26 -18.66 -16.58 -0.26
N THR A 27 -19.78 -17.20 0.10
CA THR A 27 -20.54 -16.92 1.33
C THR A 27 -20.40 -18.07 2.31
N PHE A 28 -20.05 -17.81 3.57
CA PHE A 28 -19.94 -18.85 4.59
C PHE A 28 -20.45 -18.33 5.93
N MET A 29 -21.79 -18.31 6.08
CA MET A 29 -22.48 -17.95 7.33
C MET A 29 -21.96 -16.66 7.99
N GLY A 30 -21.50 -15.67 7.22
CA GLY A 30 -20.98 -14.39 7.74
C GLY A 30 -19.47 -14.35 7.99
N LEU A 31 -18.76 -15.49 7.91
CA LEU A 31 -17.31 -15.57 8.12
C LEU A 31 -16.52 -14.98 6.93
N GLU A 32 -17.15 -14.74 5.79
CA GLU A 32 -16.54 -13.96 4.70
C GLU A 32 -16.05 -12.58 5.15
N LYS A 33 -16.67 -11.99 6.19
CA LYS A 33 -16.29 -10.69 6.74
C LYS A 33 -14.98 -10.73 7.54
N LEU A 34 -14.54 -11.92 7.95
CA LEU A 34 -13.29 -12.13 8.68
C LEU A 34 -12.11 -12.41 7.74
N HIS A 35 -12.39 -12.72 6.48
CA HIS A 35 -11.35 -13.00 5.49
C HIS A 35 -10.58 -11.71 5.13
N PRO A 36 -9.23 -11.74 5.03
CA PRO A 36 -8.42 -10.56 4.67
C PRO A 36 -8.78 -9.94 3.31
N PHE A 37 -9.45 -10.70 2.44
CA PHE A 37 -10.00 -10.23 1.17
C PHE A 37 -11.54 -10.34 1.20
N ASP A 38 -12.25 -9.25 0.89
CA ASP A 38 -13.71 -9.27 0.78
C ASP A 38 -14.14 -10.18 -0.39
N SER A 39 -14.59 -11.40 -0.07
CA SER A 39 -15.01 -12.41 -1.04
C SER A 39 -16.35 -12.07 -1.71
N GLY A 40 -17.10 -11.12 -1.16
CA GLY A 40 -18.35 -10.59 -1.75
C GLY A 40 -18.16 -9.26 -2.47
N LYS A 41 -16.92 -8.78 -2.63
CA LYS A 41 -16.64 -7.46 -3.23
C LYS A 41 -17.23 -7.32 -4.63
N TRP A 42 -16.97 -8.29 -5.49
CA TRP A 42 -17.36 -8.22 -6.90
C TRP A 42 -18.87 -8.33 -7.08
N GLY A 43 -19.56 -9.11 -6.26
CA GLY A 43 -21.02 -9.12 -6.22
C GLY A 43 -21.63 -7.75 -5.89
N LYS A 44 -21.07 -7.03 -4.92
CA LYS A 44 -21.50 -5.65 -4.60
C LYS A 44 -21.27 -4.69 -5.75
N VAL A 45 -20.12 -4.80 -6.43
CA VAL A 45 -19.80 -3.95 -7.59
C VAL A 45 -20.78 -4.20 -8.72
N ILE A 46 -21.06 -5.46 -9.06
CA ILE A 46 -22.05 -5.80 -10.10
C ILE A 46 -23.45 -5.34 -9.73
N HIS A 47 -23.86 -5.51 -8.47
CA HIS A 47 -25.16 -5.01 -7.98
C HIS A 47 -25.28 -3.50 -8.19
N PHE A 48 -24.28 -2.73 -7.77
CA PHE A 48 -24.26 -1.28 -7.93
C PHE A 48 -24.32 -0.86 -9.41
N LEU A 49 -23.56 -1.53 -10.28
CA LEU A 49 -23.56 -1.24 -11.71
C LEU A 49 -24.92 -1.54 -12.38
N LYS A 50 -25.67 -2.52 -11.86
CA LYS A 50 -27.06 -2.78 -12.28
C LYS A 50 -28.02 -1.72 -11.77
N GLU A 51 -27.89 -1.29 -10.52
CA GLU A 51 -28.73 -0.24 -9.93
C GLU A 51 -28.60 1.10 -10.68
N GLU A 52 -27.37 1.47 -11.06
CA GLU A 52 -27.08 2.65 -11.86
C GLU A 52 -27.42 2.48 -13.36
N LYS A 53 -28.02 1.33 -13.75
CA LYS A 53 -28.40 0.97 -15.13
C LYS A 53 -27.24 1.02 -16.12
N LEU A 54 -26.00 0.90 -15.66
CA LEU A 54 -24.80 0.88 -16.49
C LEU A 54 -24.57 -0.50 -17.13
N ILE A 55 -25.06 -1.56 -16.48
CA ILE A 55 -24.89 -2.95 -16.92
C ILE A 55 -26.21 -3.71 -16.72
N SER A 56 -26.59 -4.53 -17.69
CA SER A 56 -27.69 -5.50 -17.60
C SER A 56 -27.16 -6.93 -17.59
N ASP A 57 -27.95 -7.90 -17.12
CA ASP A 57 -27.56 -9.33 -17.13
C ASP A 57 -27.17 -9.85 -18.52
N ARG A 58 -27.75 -9.29 -19.58
CA ARG A 58 -27.44 -9.63 -20.98
C ARG A 58 -26.11 -9.05 -21.48
N SER A 59 -25.55 -8.07 -20.78
CA SER A 59 -24.30 -7.41 -21.16
C SER A 59 -23.07 -8.00 -20.45
N ILE A 60 -23.26 -8.91 -19.50
CA ILE A 60 -22.19 -9.58 -18.78
C ILE A 60 -21.82 -10.86 -19.52
N VAL A 61 -20.53 -11.13 -19.66
CA VAL A 61 -20.03 -12.38 -20.23
C VAL A 61 -19.79 -13.36 -19.09
N GLU A 62 -20.41 -14.54 -19.15
CA GLU A 62 -20.10 -15.61 -18.21
C GLU A 62 -18.92 -16.44 -18.72
N ALA A 63 -17.92 -16.66 -17.85
CA ALA A 63 -16.80 -17.52 -18.19
C ALA A 63 -17.17 -18.99 -18.03
N ARG A 64 -16.77 -19.81 -19.00
CA ARG A 64 -16.81 -21.28 -18.88
C ARG A 64 -15.61 -21.77 -18.08
N GLU A 65 -15.84 -22.77 -17.24
CA GLU A 65 -14.77 -23.42 -16.49
C GLU A 65 -13.90 -24.26 -17.43
N ALA A 66 -12.58 -24.19 -17.26
CA ALA A 66 -11.62 -24.92 -18.08
C ALA A 66 -11.59 -26.40 -17.72
N THR A 67 -11.58 -27.26 -18.73
CA THR A 67 -11.44 -28.70 -18.54
C THR A 67 -10.00 -29.09 -18.21
N GLU A 68 -9.78 -30.29 -17.67
CA GLU A 68 -8.42 -30.79 -17.41
C GLU A 68 -7.59 -30.88 -18.70
N GLU A 69 -8.22 -31.21 -19.82
CA GLU A 69 -7.58 -31.26 -21.14
C GLU A 69 -7.10 -29.86 -21.57
N ASP A 70 -7.92 -28.82 -21.34
CA ASP A 70 -7.54 -27.43 -21.59
C ASP A 70 -6.34 -27.01 -20.72
N LEU A 71 -6.34 -27.42 -19.45
CA LEU A 71 -5.26 -27.11 -18.51
C LEU A 71 -3.95 -27.84 -18.86
N LEU A 72 -4.04 -29.05 -19.43
CA LEU A 72 -2.88 -29.85 -19.86
C LEU A 72 -2.12 -29.23 -21.04
N VAL A 73 -2.73 -28.29 -21.76
CA VAL A 73 -2.04 -27.49 -22.79
C VAL A 73 -0.95 -26.62 -22.17
N VAL A 74 -1.19 -26.06 -20.98
CA VAL A 74 -0.29 -25.10 -20.31
C VAL A 74 0.50 -25.75 -19.17
N HIS A 75 -0.05 -26.79 -18.55
CA HIS A 75 0.50 -27.39 -17.34
C HIS A 75 0.76 -28.90 -17.49
N THR A 76 1.79 -29.39 -16.79
CA THR A 76 2.08 -30.82 -16.79
C THR A 76 1.06 -31.60 -15.96
N LYS A 77 0.75 -32.84 -16.37
CA LYS A 77 -0.13 -33.74 -15.61
C LYS A 77 0.34 -33.95 -14.17
N ARG A 78 1.67 -33.99 -13.94
CA ARG A 78 2.27 -34.06 -12.61
C ARG A 78 1.93 -32.83 -11.75
N TYR A 79 1.95 -31.63 -12.33
CA TYR A 79 1.59 -30.39 -11.63
C TYR A 79 0.09 -30.38 -11.28
N LEU A 80 -0.79 -30.72 -12.23
CA LEU A 80 -2.23 -30.81 -11.99
C LEU A 80 -2.58 -31.85 -10.91
N ASN A 81 -1.92 -33.01 -10.93
CA ASN A 81 -2.08 -34.03 -9.90
C ASN A 81 -1.60 -33.56 -8.52
N ARG A 82 -0.56 -32.73 -8.45
CA ARG A 82 -0.10 -32.12 -7.19
C ARG A 82 -1.08 -31.07 -6.68
N LEU A 83 -1.65 -30.28 -7.58
CA LEU A 83 -2.67 -29.27 -7.26
C LEU A 83 -3.95 -29.95 -6.72
N LYS A 84 -4.42 -31.01 -7.38
CA LYS A 84 -5.53 -31.86 -6.90
C LYS A 84 -5.24 -32.51 -5.55
N LYS A 85 -3.99 -32.92 -5.28
CA LYS A 85 -3.57 -33.45 -3.96
C LYS A 85 -3.47 -32.39 -2.86
N MET A 86 -3.14 -31.15 -3.20
CA MET A 86 -3.18 -30.01 -2.26
C MET A 86 -4.62 -29.55 -1.96
N MET A 87 -5.58 -29.97 -2.79
CA MET A 87 -7.00 -29.62 -2.72
C MET A 87 -7.82 -30.57 -1.82
N SER A 88 -7.39 -30.78 -0.57
CA SER A 88 -8.31 -31.10 0.52
C SER A 88 -8.78 -29.84 1.28
N TRP A 89 -8.66 -28.66 0.65
CA TRP A 89 -9.29 -27.43 1.12
C TRP A 89 -9.71 -26.56 -0.07
N CYS A 90 -11.02 -26.54 -0.35
CA CYS A 90 -11.81 -25.62 -1.17
C CYS A 90 -11.07 -24.45 -1.84
N THR A 91 -11.09 -24.37 -3.19
CA THR A 91 -10.81 -23.20 -4.09
C THR A 91 -10.11 -23.58 -5.42
N CYS A 92 -10.76 -24.33 -6.33
CA CYS A 92 -10.26 -24.43 -7.73
C CYS A 92 -11.39 -24.32 -8.77
N GLY A 93 -12.29 -23.36 -8.58
CA GLY A 93 -13.15 -22.88 -9.67
C GLY A 93 -12.79 -21.46 -10.17
N CYS A 94 -11.81 -20.79 -9.53
CA CYS A 94 -11.69 -19.34 -9.64
C CYS A 94 -10.24 -18.86 -9.80
N ILE A 95 -9.51 -19.32 -10.82
CA ILE A 95 -8.24 -18.70 -11.22
C ILE A 95 -8.33 -18.23 -12.68
N SER A 96 -9.13 -17.19 -12.87
CA SER A 96 -8.89 -16.21 -13.93
C SER A 96 -9.02 -14.84 -13.29
N ARG A 97 -7.89 -14.23 -12.91
CA ARG A 97 -7.82 -12.81 -12.57
C ARG A 97 -7.60 -12.03 -13.88
N PRO A 98 -8.61 -11.39 -14.48
CA PRO A 98 -8.33 -10.41 -15.50
C PRO A 98 -7.84 -9.13 -14.82
N THR A 99 -6.64 -8.69 -15.18
CA THR A 99 -6.14 -7.36 -14.85
C THR A 99 -6.90 -6.33 -15.67
N PHE A 100 -8.08 -5.92 -15.22
CA PHE A 100 -8.78 -4.76 -15.78
C PHE A 100 -8.23 -3.47 -15.15
N LYS A 101 -7.76 -2.55 -16.00
CA LYS A 101 -7.52 -1.16 -15.64
C LYS A 101 -8.87 -0.50 -15.37
N LEU A 102 -9.25 -0.37 -14.11
CA LEU A 102 -10.37 0.48 -13.70
C LEU A 102 -9.93 1.95 -13.77
N SER A 103 -10.78 2.81 -14.33
CA SER A 103 -10.57 4.25 -14.36
C SER A 103 -10.54 4.83 -12.95
N ALA A 104 -9.73 5.88 -12.76
CA ALA A 104 -9.42 6.47 -11.45
C ALA A 104 -10.65 6.89 -10.62
N SER A 105 -11.80 7.14 -11.24
CA SER A 105 -13.06 7.50 -10.58
C SER A 105 -13.66 6.42 -9.68
N LEU A 106 -13.41 5.12 -9.97
CA LEU A 106 -14.01 4.00 -9.23
C LEU A 106 -13.23 3.61 -7.98
N LEU A 107 -11.95 4.03 -7.89
CA LEU A 107 -11.11 3.85 -6.69
C LEU A 107 -11.50 4.80 -5.54
N ASP A 108 -12.19 5.90 -5.83
CA ASP A 108 -12.61 6.89 -4.83
C ASP A 108 -13.78 6.42 -3.95
N ILE A 109 -14.63 5.52 -4.43
CA ILE A 109 -15.80 5.02 -3.67
C ILE A 109 -15.39 3.98 -2.60
N MET A 110 -14.31 3.24 -2.83
CA MET A 110 -13.77 2.25 -1.88
C MET A 110 -12.54 2.76 -1.10
N GLY A 111 -12.13 4.01 -1.35
CA GLY A 111 -11.07 4.69 -0.61
C GLY A 111 -11.52 5.10 0.79
N LYS A 112 -10.57 5.26 1.72
CA LYS A 112 -10.83 5.92 3.01
C LYS A 112 -11.57 7.23 2.75
N SER A 113 -12.73 7.41 3.40
CA SER A 113 -13.46 8.66 3.30
C SER A 113 -12.54 9.83 3.67
N LYS A 114 -12.65 10.92 2.90
CA LYS A 114 -11.87 12.13 3.12
C LYS A 114 -12.04 12.57 4.57
N ASP A 115 -10.92 12.84 5.25
CA ASP A 115 -10.94 13.31 6.64
C ASP A 115 -11.83 14.56 6.76
N ILE A 116 -12.64 14.61 7.82
CA ILE A 116 -13.52 15.73 8.11
C ILE A 116 -12.69 17.02 8.22
N SER A 117 -13.06 18.05 7.45
CA SER A 117 -12.42 19.37 7.46
C SER A 117 -12.33 19.96 8.88
N GLN A 118 -11.24 20.69 9.16
CA GLN A 118 -11.06 21.35 10.46
C GLN A 118 -12.22 22.27 10.82
N ASP A 119 -12.76 22.99 9.85
CA ASP A 119 -13.86 23.92 10.09
C ASP A 119 -15.14 23.19 10.50
N LEU A 120 -15.40 22.03 9.91
CA LEU A 120 -16.54 21.21 10.29
C LEU A 120 -16.36 20.64 11.70
N ARG A 121 -15.14 20.25 12.08
CA ARG A 121 -14.83 19.80 13.44
C ARG A 121 -15.00 20.92 14.47
N LYS A 122 -14.61 22.16 14.13
CA LYS A 122 -14.84 23.33 14.99
C LYS A 122 -16.33 23.58 15.20
N LYS A 123 -17.12 23.61 14.12
CA LYS A 123 -18.59 23.73 14.18
C LYS A 123 -19.24 22.65 15.05
N ILE A 124 -18.77 21.40 14.97
CA ILE A 124 -19.24 20.31 15.85
C ILE A 124 -19.00 20.63 17.32
N VAL A 125 -17.82 21.15 17.67
CA VAL A 125 -17.48 21.52 19.04
C VAL A 125 -18.28 22.72 19.51
N ASP A 126 -18.51 23.71 18.65
CA ASP A 126 -19.30 24.91 19.00
C ASP A 126 -20.76 24.56 19.27
N LEU A 127 -21.37 23.70 18.43
CA LEU A 127 -22.73 23.20 18.66
C LEU A 127 -22.84 22.32 19.92
N HIS A 128 -21.78 21.58 20.26
CA HIS A 128 -21.75 20.84 21.52
C HIS A 128 -21.63 21.78 22.73
N LYS A 129 -20.88 22.87 22.63
CA LYS A 129 -20.79 23.91 23.69
C LYS A 129 -22.12 24.63 23.88
N SER A 130 -22.92 24.82 22.82
CA SER A 130 -24.27 25.38 22.92
C SER A 130 -25.32 24.39 23.46
N GLY A 131 -24.91 23.19 23.88
CA GLY A 131 -25.80 22.20 24.51
C GLY A 131 -26.57 21.30 23.54
N SER A 132 -26.24 21.33 22.24
CA SER A 132 -26.93 20.48 21.26
C SER A 132 -26.61 19.00 21.46
N SER A 133 -27.61 18.14 21.32
CA SER A 133 -27.40 16.68 21.40
C SER A 133 -26.57 16.16 20.22
N LEU A 134 -25.82 15.07 20.43
CA LEU A 134 -25.00 14.45 19.37
C LEU A 134 -25.83 14.05 18.13
N GLY A 135 -27.10 13.69 18.34
CA GLY A 135 -28.03 13.34 17.26
C GLY A 135 -28.46 14.56 16.45
N ALA A 136 -28.75 15.69 17.11
CA ALA A 136 -29.08 16.94 16.46
C ALA A 136 -27.90 17.46 15.62
N ILE A 137 -26.68 17.40 16.16
CA ILE A 137 -25.45 17.81 15.45
C ILE A 137 -25.21 16.94 14.21
N SER A 138 -25.39 15.62 14.34
CA SER A 138 -25.24 14.66 13.23
C SER A 138 -26.20 14.95 12.08
N LYS A 139 -27.49 15.21 12.39
CA LYS A 139 -28.50 15.55 11.39
C LYS A 139 -28.24 16.90 10.73
N CYS A 140 -27.91 17.92 11.53
CA CYS A 140 -27.65 19.28 11.05
C CYS A 140 -26.45 19.35 10.10
N LEU A 141 -25.35 18.66 10.44
CA LEU A 141 -24.10 18.72 9.67
C LEU A 141 -23.95 17.59 8.64
N LYS A 142 -24.92 16.69 8.52
CA LYS A 142 -24.86 15.49 7.66
C LYS A 142 -23.59 14.65 7.89
N VAL A 143 -23.12 14.58 9.14
CA VAL A 143 -21.96 13.78 9.55
C VAL A 143 -22.46 12.58 10.35
N PRO A 144 -21.91 11.37 10.18
CA PRO A 144 -22.28 10.21 10.98
C PRO A 144 -22.13 10.47 12.48
N ARG A 145 -23.11 10.00 13.28
CA ARG A 145 -23.13 10.16 14.74
C ARG A 145 -21.85 9.65 15.42
N SER A 146 -21.28 8.56 14.92
CA SER A 146 -20.02 7.97 15.43
C SER A 146 -18.83 8.93 15.31
N SER A 147 -18.73 9.64 14.19
CA SER A 147 -17.70 10.66 13.95
C SER A 147 -17.87 11.85 14.89
N VAL A 148 -19.10 12.35 15.03
CA VAL A 148 -19.43 13.45 15.97
C VAL A 148 -19.07 13.06 17.40
N GLN A 149 -19.45 11.86 17.84
CA GLN A 149 -19.13 11.34 19.17
C GLN A 149 -17.62 11.24 19.40
N THR A 150 -16.86 10.79 18.39
CA THR A 150 -15.40 10.64 18.50
C THR A 150 -14.70 11.99 18.62
N ILE A 151 -15.15 12.99 17.86
CA ILE A 151 -14.64 14.37 17.94
C ILE A 151 -14.94 14.98 19.31
N VAL A 152 -16.18 14.87 19.79
CA VAL A 152 -16.58 15.39 21.11
C VAL A 152 -15.81 14.69 22.23
N ARG A 153 -15.66 13.37 22.18
CA ARG A 153 -14.88 12.62 23.19
C ARG A 153 -13.43 13.10 23.22
N LYS A 154 -12.81 13.27 22.05
CA LYS A 154 -11.45 13.81 21.94
C LYS A 154 -11.35 15.21 22.53
N TYR A 155 -12.31 16.08 22.23
CA TYR A 155 -12.35 17.44 22.75
C TYR A 155 -12.48 17.47 24.28
N LYS A 156 -13.32 16.60 24.86
CA LYS A 156 -13.47 16.48 26.33
C LYS A 156 -12.17 16.05 27.03
N HIS A 157 -11.39 15.14 26.42
CA HIS A 157 -10.14 14.65 27.03
C HIS A 157 -8.93 15.55 26.80
N HIS A 158 -8.76 16.09 25.58
CA HIS A 158 -7.55 16.79 25.18
C HIS A 158 -7.75 18.30 24.93
N GLY A 159 -8.98 18.80 24.98
CA GLY A 159 -9.31 20.20 24.67
C GLY A 159 -9.07 20.62 23.22
N THR A 160 -8.65 19.70 22.34
CA THR A 160 -8.26 19.99 20.96
C THR A 160 -9.14 19.31 19.93
N THR A 161 -9.42 20.06 18.86
CA THR A 161 -10.21 19.63 17.71
C THR A 161 -9.32 19.12 16.56
N GLN A 162 -8.03 19.45 16.61
CA GLN A 162 -7.06 19.10 15.58
C GLN A 162 -6.83 17.59 15.53
N PRO A 163 -6.74 16.96 14.34
CA PRO A 163 -6.27 15.59 14.19
C PRO A 163 -4.89 15.44 14.83
N SER A 164 -4.70 14.31 15.52
CA SER A 164 -3.37 14.01 16.06
C SER A 164 -2.52 13.45 14.93
N TYR A 165 -1.29 13.94 14.81
CA TYR A 165 -0.32 13.30 13.94
C TYR A 165 -0.10 11.86 14.43
N ARG A 166 0.03 10.92 13.50
CA ARG A 166 0.34 9.52 13.84
C ARG A 166 1.82 9.44 14.13
N SER A 167 2.22 8.79 15.22
CA SER A 167 3.63 8.60 15.59
C SER A 167 4.50 7.95 14.50
N GLY A 168 3.86 7.28 13.53
CA GLY A 168 4.55 6.62 12.43
C GLY A 168 5.26 5.35 12.88
N ARG A 169 6.06 4.78 11.98
CA ARG A 169 6.89 3.61 12.30
C ARG A 169 8.08 4.06 13.14
N ARG A 170 8.32 3.38 14.26
CA ARG A 170 9.51 3.63 15.09
C ARG A 170 10.79 3.44 14.27
N CYS A 171 11.73 4.36 14.41
CA CYS A 171 13.06 4.24 13.82
C CYS A 171 13.79 3.05 14.43
N VAL A 172 14.61 2.37 13.62
CA VAL A 172 15.43 1.22 14.07
C VAL A 172 16.57 1.69 14.98
N LEU A 173 17.08 2.89 14.75
CA LEU A 173 18.15 3.50 15.55
C LEU A 173 17.56 4.38 16.66
N SER A 174 18.18 4.32 17.83
CA SER A 174 17.91 5.23 18.94
C SER A 174 18.55 6.61 18.68
N PRO A 175 17.98 7.70 19.22
CA PRO A 175 18.64 9.01 19.23
C PRO A 175 20.04 9.00 19.88
N ARG A 176 20.34 8.02 20.73
CA ARG A 176 21.68 7.84 21.32
C ARG A 176 22.66 7.29 20.27
N ASP A 177 22.25 6.27 19.53
CA ASP A 177 23.09 5.59 18.54
C ASP A 177 23.39 6.54 17.38
N GLU A 178 22.38 7.30 16.95
CA GLU A 178 22.51 8.34 15.94
C GLU A 178 23.54 9.41 16.34
N ARG A 179 23.49 9.91 17.58
CA ARG A 179 24.50 10.86 18.09
C ARG A 179 25.90 10.25 18.12
N THR A 180 26.02 8.99 18.52
CA THR A 180 27.30 8.27 18.54
C THR A 180 27.88 8.09 17.14
N LEU A 181 27.04 7.77 16.15
CA LEU A 181 27.43 7.68 14.74
C LEU A 181 27.98 9.02 14.24
N VAL A 182 27.23 10.10 14.42
CA VAL A 182 27.63 11.45 14.00
C VAL A 182 28.95 11.85 14.65
N ARG A 183 29.09 11.62 15.96
CA ARG A 183 30.32 11.92 16.71
C ARG A 183 31.52 11.14 16.19
N LYS A 184 31.39 9.83 15.91
CA LYS A 184 32.52 9.02 15.40
C LYS A 184 32.96 9.46 14.01
N VAL A 185 32.03 9.81 13.13
CA VAL A 185 32.37 10.32 11.79
C VAL A 185 33.02 11.69 11.86
N GLN A 186 32.60 12.56 12.77
CA GLN A 186 33.24 13.86 12.98
C GLN A 186 34.66 13.75 13.53
N ILE A 187 34.89 12.84 14.49
CA ILE A 187 36.24 12.57 15.03
C ILE A 187 37.14 11.96 13.95
N ASN A 188 36.63 10.96 13.23
CA ASN A 188 37.38 10.23 12.22
C ASN A 188 36.61 10.18 10.88
N PRO A 189 36.77 11.18 9.99
CA PRO A 189 36.04 11.25 8.72
C PRO A 189 36.35 10.13 7.72
N ARG A 190 37.38 9.33 7.97
CA ARG A 190 37.75 8.16 7.14
C ARG A 190 37.01 6.88 7.52
N THR A 191 36.20 6.90 8.58
CA THR A 191 35.39 5.76 9.01
C THR A 191 34.41 5.35 7.92
N THR A 192 34.35 4.05 7.61
CA THR A 192 33.43 3.56 6.58
C THR A 192 32.07 3.22 7.18
N ALA A 193 31.03 3.24 6.36
CA ALA A 193 29.69 2.84 6.79
C ALA A 193 29.63 1.38 7.29
N LYS A 194 30.54 0.51 6.83
CA LYS A 194 30.64 -0.88 7.31
C LYS A 194 31.17 -0.94 8.74
N ASP A 195 32.19 -0.14 9.05
CA ASP A 195 32.77 -0.08 10.41
C ASP A 195 31.74 0.43 11.43
N LEU A 196 30.89 1.37 11.00
CA LEU A 196 29.80 1.89 11.81
C LEU A 196 28.70 0.84 12.08
N VAL A 197 28.38 0.00 11.09
CA VAL A 197 27.45 -1.12 11.29
C VAL A 197 28.03 -2.12 12.28
N LYS A 198 29.31 -2.50 12.12
CA LYS A 198 29.98 -3.44 13.03
C LYS A 198 29.96 -2.94 14.49
N MET A 199 30.25 -1.66 14.70
CA MET A 199 30.18 -1.03 16.02
C MET A 199 28.77 -1.06 16.64
N LEU A 200 27.74 -0.89 15.82
CA LEU A 200 26.35 -0.97 16.27
C LEU A 200 25.92 -2.41 16.57
N GLU A 201 26.44 -3.38 15.82
CA GLU A 201 26.24 -4.81 16.09
C GLU A 201 26.88 -5.23 17.42
N GLU A 202 28.08 -4.73 17.75
CA GLU A 202 28.73 -4.92 19.05
C GLU A 202 27.88 -4.38 20.21
N THR A 203 27.10 -3.32 19.97
CA THR A 203 26.18 -2.72 20.95
C THR A 203 24.80 -3.42 20.97
N GLY A 204 24.59 -4.44 20.13
CA GLY A 204 23.36 -5.23 20.06
C GLY A 204 22.31 -4.72 19.07
N THR A 205 22.62 -3.68 18.29
CA THR A 205 21.70 -3.12 17.28
C THR A 205 22.04 -3.60 15.88
N LYS A 206 21.22 -4.51 15.32
CA LYS A 206 21.38 -5.00 13.94
C LYS A 206 20.79 -3.99 12.96
N VAL A 207 21.63 -3.39 12.11
CA VAL A 207 21.21 -2.39 11.13
C VAL A 207 21.80 -2.66 9.76
N THR A 208 21.08 -2.25 8.71
CA THR A 208 21.61 -2.31 7.35
C THR A 208 22.51 -1.11 7.07
N ILE A 209 23.48 -1.28 6.17
CA ILE A 209 24.37 -0.20 5.69
C ILE A 209 23.55 1.00 5.17
N SER A 210 22.42 0.74 4.50
CA SER A 210 21.52 1.77 3.98
C SER A 210 20.87 2.61 5.09
N THR A 211 20.57 2.00 6.24
CA THR A 211 20.04 2.71 7.42
C THR A 211 21.07 3.70 7.94
N VAL A 212 22.32 3.26 8.12
CA VAL A 212 23.42 4.12 8.58
C VAL A 212 23.69 5.25 7.59
N LYS A 213 23.78 4.95 6.29
CA LYS A 213 23.95 5.97 5.24
C LYS A 213 22.82 7.00 5.27
N ARG A 214 21.56 6.58 5.40
CA ARG A 214 20.40 7.48 5.43
C ARG A 214 20.50 8.48 6.57
N VAL A 215 20.85 8.01 7.78
CA VAL A 215 21.05 8.88 8.95
C VAL A 215 22.20 9.87 8.69
N LEU A 216 23.34 9.40 8.19
CA LEU A 216 24.47 10.28 7.87
C LEU A 216 24.09 11.34 6.82
N TYR A 217 23.32 10.97 5.79
CA TYR A 217 22.81 11.92 4.80
C TYR A 217 21.88 12.98 5.39
N GLN A 218 21.04 12.63 6.38
CA GLN A 218 20.18 13.59 7.09
C GLN A 218 21.01 14.63 7.86
N HIS A 219 22.17 14.22 8.40
CA HIS A 219 23.14 15.11 9.04
C HIS A 219 24.12 15.77 8.07
N ASN A 220 23.86 15.74 6.76
CA ASN A 220 24.73 16.27 5.71
C ASN A 220 26.15 15.67 5.65
N LEU A 221 26.38 14.52 6.29
CA LEU A 221 27.63 13.77 6.24
C LEU A 221 27.61 12.82 5.04
N LYS A 222 28.17 13.30 3.92
CA LYS A 222 28.18 12.56 2.66
C LYS A 222 29.55 11.94 2.41
N GLY A 223 29.58 10.70 1.94
CA GLY A 223 30.79 10.12 1.37
C GLY A 223 31.28 10.96 0.20
N ARG A 224 32.59 11.23 0.16
CA ARG A 224 33.28 11.96 -0.91
C ARG A 224 34.52 11.20 -1.32
N SER A 225 34.83 11.24 -2.61
CA SER A 225 36.12 10.82 -3.13
C SER A 225 36.91 12.06 -3.51
N ALA A 226 38.19 12.09 -3.12
CA ALA A 226 39.08 13.19 -3.51
C ALA A 226 39.18 13.22 -5.05
N ARG A 227 39.06 14.42 -5.64
CA ARG A 227 39.26 14.59 -7.08
C ARG A 227 40.71 14.28 -7.41
N LYS A 228 40.96 13.46 -8.43
CA LYS A 228 42.32 13.25 -8.95
C LYS A 228 42.86 14.60 -9.41
N LYS A 229 44.00 15.04 -8.84
CA LYS A 229 44.67 16.25 -9.30
C LYS A 229 45.14 16.02 -10.74
N PRO A 230 44.96 16.99 -11.67
CA PRO A 230 45.51 16.86 -13.01
C PRO A 230 47.03 16.79 -12.94
N LEU A 231 47.65 16.01 -13.84
CA LEU A 231 49.10 15.93 -13.93
C LEU A 231 49.66 17.31 -14.31
N LEU A 232 50.62 17.80 -13.51
CA LEU A 232 51.29 19.05 -13.81
C LEU A 232 52.23 18.85 -15.00
N GLN A 233 52.04 19.64 -16.06
CA GLN A 233 53.05 19.79 -17.11
C GLN A 233 54.34 20.39 -16.53
N ASN A 234 55.48 20.08 -17.14
CA ASN A 234 56.80 20.52 -16.65
C ASN A 234 56.91 22.05 -16.50
N ARG A 235 56.25 22.83 -17.37
CA ARG A 235 56.17 24.30 -17.26
C ARG A 235 55.53 24.75 -15.94
N HIS A 236 54.46 24.09 -15.49
CA HIS A 236 53.76 24.44 -14.25
C HIS A 236 54.59 24.04 -13.01
N LYS A 237 55.41 22.98 -13.10
CA LYS A 237 56.33 22.58 -12.03
C LYS A 237 57.44 23.62 -11.85
N LYS A 238 58.07 24.06 -12.95
CA LYS A 238 59.10 25.12 -12.94
C LYS A 238 58.56 26.42 -12.37
N ALA A 239 57.40 26.88 -12.84
CA ALA A 239 56.77 28.11 -12.34
C ALA A 239 56.46 28.08 -10.83
N ARG A 240 56.13 26.90 -10.27
CA ARG A 240 55.88 26.77 -8.82
C ARG A 240 57.15 26.76 -7.97
N LEU A 241 58.27 26.27 -8.51
CA LEU A 241 59.55 26.24 -7.81
C LEU A 241 60.25 27.61 -7.81
N TRP A 242 59.88 28.50 -8.73
CA TRP A 242 60.46 29.84 -8.87
C TRP A 242 60.08 30.82 -7.75
N TYR A 243 58.96 30.58 -7.05
CA TYR A 243 58.46 31.43 -5.96
C TYR A 243 58.90 30.97 -4.55
N ASN A 244 59.84 30.02 -4.45
CA ASN A 244 60.51 29.61 -3.21
C ASN A 244 61.96 30.07 -3.25
#